data_AF-A0A1M7YBB8-F1
#
_entry.id   AF-A0A1M7YBB8-F1
#
_cell.length_a   1.000
_cell.length_b   1.000
_cell.length_c   1.000
_cell.angle_alpha   90.00
_cell.angle_beta   90.00
_cell.angle_gamma   90.00
#
_symmetry.space_group_name_H-M   'P 1'
#
loop_
_entity.id
_entity.type
_entity.pdbx_description
1 polymer ?
#
loop_
_entity_poly.entity_id
_entity_poly.type
_entity_poly.pdbx_seq_one_letter_code
_entity_poly.pdbx_strand_id
1 'polypeptide(L)'
;MKQPEKAASPPEYQSFPPSSKRHVVVPVVGIGASAGGLEALEKFFTHMPPDAGIAFVVVTHLNPDRASLLPEIIGRKTSMQVQKAINSQPVMANRVYFIPPGKTMTIEPLAKRRAITESGSILI
;
A
#
# COMPACT_ATOMS: atom_id res chain seq x y z
N MET A 1 54.38 -8.96 -21.94
CA MET A 1 53.27 -9.91 -21.72
C MET A 1 52.57 -9.52 -20.42
N LYS A 2 51.33 -9.02 -20.47
CA LYS A 2 50.55 -8.64 -19.27
C LYS A 2 49.83 -9.90 -18.75
N GLN A 3 49.96 -10.18 -17.46
CA GLN A 3 49.17 -11.22 -16.78
C GLN A 3 47.68 -10.83 -16.77
N PRO A 4 46.74 -11.80 -16.86
CA PRO A 4 45.33 -11.49 -16.72
C PRO A 4 45.00 -11.19 -15.25
N GLU A 5 44.25 -10.12 -15.04
CA GLU A 5 43.74 -9.69 -13.74
C GLU A 5 42.73 -10.72 -13.22
N LYS A 6 42.98 -11.25 -12.03
CA LYS A 6 42.14 -12.25 -11.37
C LYS A 6 40.81 -11.60 -10.98
N ALA A 7 39.72 -11.98 -11.64
CA ALA A 7 38.37 -11.54 -11.29
C ALA A 7 38.09 -11.85 -9.81
N ALA A 8 37.68 -10.83 -9.06
CA ALA A 8 37.28 -10.98 -7.66
C ALA A 8 36.05 -11.91 -7.58
N SER A 9 36.08 -12.85 -6.65
CA SER A 9 34.95 -13.73 -6.35
C SER A 9 33.73 -12.89 -5.93
N PRO A 10 32.50 -13.22 -6.35
CA PRO A 10 31.30 -12.55 -5.88
C PRO A 10 31.21 -12.64 -4.35
N PRO A 11 30.67 -11.62 -3.66
CA PRO A 11 30.48 -11.69 -2.22
C PRO A 11 29.58 -12.89 -1.90
N GLU A 12 30.01 -13.72 -0.95
CA GLU A 12 29.19 -14.80 -0.41
C GLU A 12 27.91 -14.20 0.18
N TYR A 13 26.77 -14.44 -0.46
CA TYR A 13 25.48 -14.15 0.14
C TYR A 13 25.25 -15.15 1.27
N GLN A 14 25.30 -14.69 2.53
CA GLN A 14 24.86 -15.48 3.67
C GLN A 14 23.45 -16.01 3.40
N SER A 15 23.31 -17.33 3.30
CA SER A 15 22.01 -17.97 3.15
C SER A 15 21.26 -17.83 4.46
N PHE A 16 20.17 -17.06 4.45
CA PHE A 16 19.25 -17.05 5.58
C PHE A 16 18.63 -18.44 5.72
N PRO A 17 18.63 -19.04 6.92
CA PRO A 17 18.03 -20.36 7.13
C PRO A 17 16.55 -20.35 6.70
N PRO A 18 16.02 -21.49 6.20
CA PRO A 18 14.62 -21.57 5.82
C PRO A 18 13.75 -21.34 7.05
N SER A 19 13.19 -20.13 7.12
CA SER A 19 12.43 -19.64 8.26
C SER A 19 11.17 -20.48 8.46
N SER A 20 11.05 -21.05 9.66
CA SER A 20 9.82 -21.57 10.26
C SER A 20 8.60 -20.71 9.90
N LYS A 21 7.57 -21.31 9.27
CA LYS A 21 6.28 -20.71 8.87
C LYS A 21 6.25 -19.17 8.98
N ARG A 22 6.84 -18.47 7.99
CA ARG A 22 6.76 -17.01 7.92
C ARG A 22 5.29 -16.62 8.01
N HIS A 23 4.93 -15.89 9.07
CA HIS A 23 3.70 -15.12 9.05
C HIS A 23 3.79 -14.22 7.81
N VAL A 24 2.88 -14.41 6.85
CA VAL A 24 2.82 -13.56 5.66
C VAL A 24 2.30 -12.21 6.12
N VAL A 25 3.22 -11.35 6.57
CA VAL A 25 2.93 -9.97 6.91
C VAL A 25 2.86 -9.22 5.59
N VAL A 26 1.65 -8.76 5.24
CA VAL A 26 1.45 -7.88 4.08
C VAL A 26 2.09 -6.52 4.41
N PRO A 27 3.09 -6.05 3.65
CA PRO A 27 3.59 -4.69 3.77
C PRO A 27 2.48 -3.69 3.47
N VAL A 28 2.38 -2.63 4.26
CA VAL A 28 1.36 -1.59 4.12
C VAL A 28 2.05 -0.25 3.88
N VAL A 29 1.63 0.46 2.84
CA VAL A 29 2.09 1.81 2.52
C VAL A 29 0.93 2.78 2.71
N GLY A 30 1.10 3.74 3.62
CA GLY A 30 0.19 4.86 3.78
C GLY A 30 0.54 6.00 2.82
N ILE A 31 -0.43 6.54 2.10
CA ILE A 31 -0.26 7.67 1.19
C ILE A 31 -1.19 8.80 1.65
N GLY A 32 -0.60 9.93 2.03
CA GLY A 32 -1.31 11.17 2.34
C GLY A 32 -1.35 12.09 1.12
N ALA A 33 -2.52 12.65 0.80
CA ALA A 33 -2.69 13.62 -0.28
C ALA A 33 -3.70 14.71 0.10
N SER A 34 -3.63 15.88 -0.55
CA SER A 34 -4.57 17.00 -0.36
C SER A 34 -4.83 17.66 -1.71
N ALA A 35 -4.82 18.99 -1.81
CA ALA A 35 -4.94 19.72 -3.07
C ALA A 35 -3.87 19.28 -4.09
N GLY A 36 -4.29 18.97 -5.33
CA GLY A 36 -3.39 18.56 -6.41
C GLY A 36 -2.89 17.11 -6.34
N GLY A 37 -3.26 16.33 -5.34
CA GLY A 37 -2.79 14.94 -5.18
C GLY A 37 -3.31 13.95 -6.22
N LEU A 38 -4.37 14.29 -6.97
CA LEU A 38 -4.97 13.40 -7.96
C LEU A 38 -3.96 13.00 -9.06
N GLU A 39 -3.32 13.97 -9.69
CA GLU A 39 -2.38 13.71 -10.79
C GLU A 39 -1.19 12.85 -10.30
N ALA A 40 -0.72 13.11 -9.08
CA ALA A 40 0.34 12.33 -8.46
C ALA A 40 -0.09 10.88 -8.20
N LEU A 41 -1.30 10.67 -7.66
CA LEU A 41 -1.87 9.34 -7.44
C LEU A 41 -2.09 8.59 -8.76
N GLU A 42 -2.60 9.28 -9.79
CA GLU A 42 -2.77 8.68 -11.12
C GLU A 42 -1.43 8.22 -11.69
N LYS A 43 -0.41 9.09 -11.69
CA LYS A 43 0.94 8.73 -12.18
C LYS A 43 1.54 7.59 -11.37
N PHE A 44 1.40 7.63 -10.04
CA PHE A 44 1.90 6.58 -9.16
C PHE A 44 1.26 5.22 -9.49
N PHE A 45 -0.07 5.13 -9.46
CA PHE A 45 -0.77 3.86 -9.68
C PHE A 45 -0.71 3.35 -11.12
N THR A 46 -0.51 4.23 -12.10
CA THR A 46 -0.26 3.83 -13.51
C THR A 46 1.04 3.03 -13.64
N HIS A 47 2.07 3.34 -12.85
CA HIS A 47 3.39 2.69 -12.93
C HIS A 47 3.62 1.64 -11.84
N MET A 48 2.67 1.46 -10.93
CA MET A 48 2.80 0.52 -9.81
C MET A 48 2.42 -0.90 -10.26
N PRO A 49 3.33 -1.89 -10.18
CA PRO A 49 3.01 -3.28 -10.49
C PRO A 49 1.84 -3.80 -9.65
N PRO A 50 0.79 -4.39 -10.27
CA PRO A 50 -0.42 -4.80 -9.56
C PRO A 50 -0.19 -5.96 -8.59
N ASP A 51 0.92 -6.69 -8.71
CA ASP A 51 1.28 -7.89 -7.96
C ASP A 51 2.45 -7.66 -6.98
N ALA A 52 2.75 -6.41 -6.63
CA ALA A 52 3.87 -6.02 -5.77
C ALA A 52 3.86 -6.61 -4.34
N GLY A 53 2.78 -7.28 -3.93
CA GLY A 53 2.62 -7.86 -2.61
C GLY A 53 2.29 -6.83 -1.52
N ILE A 54 2.03 -5.58 -1.90
CA ILE A 54 1.83 -4.43 -1.00
C ILE A 54 0.35 -4.06 -0.94
N ALA A 55 -0.11 -3.64 0.25
CA ALA A 55 -1.39 -2.96 0.42
C ALA A 55 -1.19 -1.45 0.51
N PHE A 56 -1.98 -0.68 -0.22
CA PHE A 56 -1.95 0.78 -0.21
C PHE A 56 -3.14 1.34 0.56
N VAL A 57 -2.88 2.28 1.45
CA VAL A 57 -3.88 2.94 2.28
C VAL A 57 -3.80 4.43 1.97
N VAL A 58 -4.79 4.95 1.25
CA VAL A 58 -4.80 6.33 0.75
C VAL A 58 -5.71 7.19 1.61
N VAL A 59 -5.09 8.18 2.27
CA VAL A 59 -5.75 9.17 3.11
C VAL A 59 -5.70 10.50 2.37
N THR A 60 -6.86 11.04 2.01
CA THR A 60 -6.97 12.35 1.36
C THR A 60 -8.21 13.08 1.84
N HIS A 61 -8.23 14.40 1.71
CA HIS A 61 -9.41 15.21 2.00
C HIS A 61 -10.51 14.93 0.99
N LEU A 62 -11.45 14.04 1.35
CA LEU A 62 -12.67 13.80 0.60
C LEU A 62 -13.78 14.72 1.13
N ASN A 63 -14.50 15.37 0.22
CA ASN A 63 -15.69 16.13 0.58
C ASN A 63 -16.76 15.16 1.15
N PRO A 64 -17.29 15.37 2.37
CA PRO A 64 -18.29 14.48 2.96
C PRO A 64 -19.68 14.57 2.29
N ASP A 65 -20.00 15.71 1.68
CA ASP A 65 -21.30 15.99 1.07
C ASP A 65 -21.41 15.48 -0.37
N ARG A 66 -20.32 14.97 -0.94
CA ARG A 66 -20.27 14.44 -2.31
C ARG A 66 -19.52 13.13 -2.38
N ALA A 67 -20.08 12.15 -3.09
CA ALA A 67 -19.36 10.93 -3.40
C ALA A 67 -18.07 11.28 -4.18
N SER A 68 -16.91 10.94 -3.60
CA SER A 68 -15.64 11.09 -4.28
C SER A 68 -15.53 10.08 -5.42
N LEU A 69 -15.27 10.58 -6.64
CA LEU A 69 -14.93 9.78 -7.81
C LEU A 69 -13.48 9.29 -7.79
N LEU A 70 -12.69 9.71 -6.81
CA LEU A 70 -11.26 9.41 -6.74
C LEU A 70 -10.96 7.89 -6.76
N PRO A 71 -11.65 7.03 -5.98
CA PRO A 71 -11.43 5.58 -6.06
C PRO A 71 -11.72 5.01 -7.45
N GLU A 72 -12.75 5.52 -8.15
CA GLU A 72 -13.10 5.09 -9.50
C GLU A 72 -12.06 5.55 -10.53
N ILE A 73 -11.60 6.79 -10.43
CA ILE A 73 -10.55 7.33 -11.32
C ILE A 73 -9.27 6.51 -11.15
N ILE A 74 -8.85 6.26 -9.92
CA ILE A 74 -7.65 5.46 -9.64
C ILE A 74 -7.84 3.99 -10.05
N GLY A 75 -9.04 3.42 -9.86
CA GLY A 75 -9.36 2.07 -10.32
C GLY A 75 -9.24 1.88 -11.84
N ARG A 76 -9.30 2.95 -12.63
CA ARG A 76 -9.04 2.89 -14.09
C ARG A 76 -7.55 2.94 -14.44
N LYS A 77 -6.68 3.28 -13.48
CA LYS A 77 -5.23 3.44 -13.69
C LYS A 77 -4.41 2.24 -13.24
N THR A 78 -5.01 1.30 -12.51
CA THR A 78 -4.33 0.11 -12.00
C THR A 78 -5.23 -1.12 -12.09
N SER A 79 -4.63 -2.30 -12.22
CA SER A 79 -5.35 -3.57 -12.12
C SER A 79 -5.53 -4.05 -10.68
N MET A 80 -4.98 -3.34 -9.68
CA MET A 80 -5.27 -3.62 -8.26
C MET A 80 -6.75 -3.37 -7.95
N GLN A 81 -7.29 -4.11 -6.99
CA GLN A 81 -8.62 -3.82 -6.49
C GLN A 81 -8.60 -2.53 -5.67
N VAL A 82 -9.36 -1.52 -6.13
CA VAL A 82 -9.51 -0.23 -5.46
C VAL A 82 -10.89 -0.15 -4.81
N GLN A 83 -10.93 0.16 -3.51
CA GLN A 83 -12.18 0.30 -2.78
C GLN A 83 -12.07 1.32 -1.65
N LYS A 84 -13.21 1.77 -1.13
CA LYS A 84 -13.23 2.45 0.17
C LYS A 84 -12.87 1.44 1.26
N ALA A 85 -12.24 1.92 2.32
CA ALA A 85 -12.05 1.11 3.50
C ALA A 85 -13.41 0.71 4.11
N ILE A 86 -13.43 -0.47 4.72
CA ILE A 86 -14.54 -1.02 5.47
C ILE A 86 -14.00 -1.35 6.85
N ASN A 87 -14.73 -0.94 7.88
CA ASN A 87 -14.32 -1.17 9.26
C ASN A 87 -14.14 -2.67 9.55
N SER A 88 -13.07 -3.00 10.28
CA SER A 88 -12.67 -4.36 10.66
C SER A 88 -12.35 -5.31 9.48
N GLN A 89 -12.10 -4.78 8.28
CA GLN A 89 -11.70 -5.63 7.15
C GLN A 89 -10.22 -6.03 7.25
N PRO A 90 -9.85 -7.27 6.86
CA PRO A 90 -8.45 -7.67 6.79
C PRO A 90 -7.71 -6.93 5.66
N VAL A 91 -6.47 -6.54 5.93
CA VAL A 91 -5.58 -5.96 4.91
C VAL A 91 -5.05 -7.07 4.02
N MET A 92 -5.44 -7.05 2.75
CA MET A 92 -4.92 -7.93 1.71
C MET A 92 -3.93 -7.20 0.81
N ALA A 93 -2.90 -7.92 0.37
CA ALA A 93 -1.93 -7.45 -0.62
C ALA A 93 -2.60 -7.14 -1.97
N ASN A 94 -1.95 -6.30 -2.78
CA ASN A 94 -2.36 -5.94 -4.15
C ASN A 94 -3.71 -5.21 -4.20
N ARG A 95 -3.95 -4.37 -3.17
CA ARG A 95 -5.19 -3.61 -3.01
C ARG A 95 -4.91 -2.18 -2.59
N VAL A 96 -5.84 -1.31 -2.95
CA VAL A 96 -5.86 0.10 -2.59
C VAL A 96 -7.12 0.41 -1.80
N TYR A 97 -6.95 0.93 -0.59
CA TYR A 97 -8.04 1.31 0.31
C TYR A 97 -8.07 2.82 0.47
N PHE A 98 -9.19 3.45 0.14
CA PHE A 98 -9.42 4.87 0.35
C PHE A 98 -10.14 5.12 1.68
N ILE A 99 -9.68 6.12 2.43
CA ILE A 99 -10.41 6.60 3.61
C ILE A 99 -11.86 6.98 3.24
N PRO A 100 -12.87 6.64 4.05
CA PRO A 100 -14.20 7.19 3.85
C PRO A 100 -14.26 8.67 4.24
N PRO A 101 -15.16 9.46 3.64
CA PRO A 101 -15.28 10.88 3.98
C PRO A 101 -15.62 11.10 5.46
N GLY A 102 -15.00 12.11 6.08
CA GLY A 102 -15.29 12.52 7.46
C GLY A 102 -14.88 11.51 8.54
N LYS A 103 -14.02 10.54 8.21
CA LYS A 103 -13.54 9.53 9.16
C LYS A 103 -12.03 9.59 9.36
N THR A 104 -11.59 8.99 10.46
CA THR A 104 -10.20 8.60 10.69
C THR A 104 -10.04 7.13 10.36
N MET A 105 -8.90 6.76 9.78
CA MET A 105 -8.58 5.37 9.43
C MET A 105 -7.31 4.94 10.14
N THR A 106 -7.36 3.75 10.73
CA THR A 106 -6.28 3.15 11.52
C THR A 106 -5.98 1.75 11.01
N ILE A 107 -4.73 1.32 11.18
CA ILE A 107 -4.28 -0.03 10.87
C ILE A 107 -3.88 -0.70 12.17
N GLU A 108 -4.62 -1.72 12.55
CA GLU A 108 -4.44 -2.42 13.82
C GLU A 108 -3.94 -3.85 13.61
N PRO A 109 -3.15 -4.39 14.55
CA PRO A 109 -2.86 -5.82 14.61
C PRO A 109 -4.15 -6.60 14.91
N LEU A 110 -4.54 -7.50 14.01
CA LEU A 110 -5.60 -8.49 14.21
C LEU A 110 -4.96 -9.88 14.33
N ALA A 111 -4.61 -10.27 15.55
CA ALA A 111 -3.90 -11.53 15.87
C ALA A 111 -2.64 -11.76 15.00
N LYS A 112 -2.79 -12.39 13.83
CA LYS A 112 -1.72 -12.73 12.86
C LYS A 112 -1.80 -11.94 11.54
N ARG A 113 -2.75 -11.00 11.43
CA ARG A 113 -3.02 -10.16 10.24
C ARG A 113 -3.14 -8.70 10.66
N ARG A 114 -3.28 -7.78 9.70
CA ARG A 114 -3.66 -6.38 9.97
C ARG A 114 -5.11 -6.17 9.57
N ALA A 115 -5.82 -5.31 10.28
CA ALA A 115 -7.17 -4.88 9.94
C ALA A 115 -7.23 -3.36 9.78
N ILE A 116 -8.10 -2.90 8.87
CA ILE A 116 -8.45 -1.49 8.78
C ILE A 116 -9.59 -1.22 9.74
N THR A 117 -9.41 -0.26 10.64
CA THR A 117 -10.43 0.26 11.54
C THR A 117 -10.73 1.71 11.17
N GLU A 118 -11.96 2.14 11.40
CA GLU A 118 -12.39 3.52 11.16
C GLU A 118 -13.04 4.08 12.41
N SER A 119 -12.64 5.27 12.82
CA SER A 119 -13.21 5.96 13.99
C SER A 119 -13.73 7.35 13.62
N GLY A 120 -14.74 7.80 14.37
CA GLY A 120 -15.25 9.16 14.28
C GLY A 120 -14.42 10.09 15.15
N SER A 121 -13.67 10.99 14.52
CA SER A 121 -13.15 12.29 14.99
C SER A 121 -11.89 12.63 14.19
N ILE A 122 -11.87 13.81 13.55
CA ILE A 122 -10.70 14.39 12.88
C ILE A 122 -9.72 14.88 13.95
N LEU A 123 -8.46 14.43 13.90
CA LEU A 123 -7.32 15.16 14.46
C LEU A 123 -6.45 15.55 13.27
N ILE A 124 -6.39 16.85 12.99
CA ILE A 124 -5.33 17.46 12.19
C ILE A 124 -4.14 17.73 13.11
#